data_AF-A0A1B9SNR3-F1
#
_entry.id   AF-A0A1B9SNR3-F1
#
_cell.length_a   1.000
_cell.length_b   1.000
_cell.length_c   1.000
_cell.angle_alpha   90.00
_cell.angle_beta   90.00
_cell.angle_gamma   90.00
#
_symmetry.space_group_name_H-M   'P 1'
#
loop_
_entity.id
_entity.type
_entity.pdbx_description
1 polymer ?
#
loop_
_entity_poly.entity_id
_entity_poly.type
_entity_poly.pdbx_seq_one_letter_code
_entity_poly.pdbx_strand_id
1 'polypeptide(L)'
;MALRDRFSKKLTCPQCGNSGFAEASEIDDPKRKHPGFTVDHLPRGLFIQRASNHQETCVIKCECGRKFPFRSLAEAAAGRD
;
A
#
# COMPACT_ATOMS: atom_id res chain seq x y z
N MET A 1 3.28 -9.22 21.59
CA MET A 1 2.45 -8.10 21.10
C MET A 1 2.71 -8.01 19.61
N ALA A 2 1.72 -8.29 18.77
CA ALA A 2 1.87 -8.04 17.34
C ALA A 2 1.73 -6.53 17.15
N LEU A 3 2.79 -5.86 16.69
CA LEU A 3 2.72 -4.43 16.40
C LEU A 3 1.96 -4.29 15.09
N ARG A 4 0.70 -3.86 15.17
CA ARG A 4 -0.08 -3.44 14.01
C ARG A 4 0.25 -1.99 13.74
N ASP A 5 1.16 -1.76 12.81
CA ASP A 5 1.47 -0.41 12.34
C ASP A 5 0.37 0.04 11.40
N ARG A 6 -0.44 1.00 11.85
CA ARG A 6 -1.43 1.67 11.01
C ARG A 6 -0.82 2.95 10.50
N PHE A 7 -0.72 3.06 9.19
CA PHE A 7 -0.11 4.22 8.56
C PHE A 7 -0.97 4.74 7.40
N SER A 8 -0.99 6.05 7.28
CA SER A 8 -1.60 6.74 6.14
C SER A 8 -0.51 7.07 5.12
N LYS A 9 -0.64 6.57 3.90
CA LYS A 9 0.27 6.87 2.78
C LYS A 9 -0.44 7.73 1.74
N LYS A 10 0.21 8.81 1.32
CA LYS A 10 -0.24 9.58 0.15
C LYS A 10 0.07 8.80 -1.12
N LEU A 11 -0.96 8.33 -1.80
CA LEU A 11 -0.87 7.73 -3.12
C LEU A 11 -1.07 8.80 -4.18
N THR A 12 -0.22 8.83 -5.20
CA THR A 12 -0.33 9.76 -6.33
C THR A 12 -0.30 8.96 -7.62
N CYS A 13 -1.35 9.10 -8.44
CA CYS A 13 -1.43 8.46 -9.73
C CYS A 13 -0.47 9.15 -10.71
N PRO A 14 0.50 8.43 -11.31
CA PRO A 14 1.46 9.03 -12.24
C PRO A 14 0.84 9.38 -13.61
N GLN A 15 -0.38 8.93 -13.90
CA GLN A 15 -1.02 9.16 -15.20
C GLN A 15 -1.93 10.39 -15.21
N CYS A 16 -2.81 10.52 -14.22
CA CYS A 16 -3.77 11.64 -14.14
C CYS A 16 -3.45 12.66 -13.03
N GLY A 17 -2.41 12.41 -12.22
CA GLY A 17 -2.05 13.27 -11.09
C GLY A 17 -3.00 13.15 -9.89
N ASN A 18 -4.02 12.28 -9.94
CA ASN A 18 -4.94 12.09 -8.83
C ASN A 18 -4.16 11.64 -7.59
N SER A 19 -4.27 12.39 -6.48
CA SER A 19 -3.58 12.08 -5.24
C SER A 19 -4.55 12.00 -4.08
N GLY A 20 -4.27 11.11 -3.14
CA GLY A 20 -5.11 10.94 -1.96
C GLY A 20 -4.43 10.14 -0.87
N PHE A 21 -4.97 10.23 0.34
CA PHE A 21 -4.47 9.49 1.49
C PHE A 21 -5.18 8.14 1.57
N ALA A 22 -4.40 7.07 1.49
CA ALA A 22 -4.85 5.72 1.76
C ALA A 22 -4.37 5.31 3.15
N GLU A 23 -5.25 4.71 3.93
CA GLU A 23 -4.92 4.15 5.23
C GLU A 23 -4.77 2.65 5.09
N ALA A 24 -3.64 2.14 5.59
CA ALA A 24 -3.35 0.73 5.58
C ALA A 24 -2.75 0.31 6.92
N SER A 25 -2.97 -0.96 7.23
CA SER A 25 -2.42 -1.62 8.40
C SER A 25 -1.43 -2.68 7.95
N GLU A 26 -0.22 -2.66 8.50
CA GLU A 26 0.75 -3.75 8.38
C GLU A 26 0.96 -4.40 9.74
N ILE A 27 1.04 -5.73 9.74
CA ILE A 27 1.46 -6.50 10.91
C ILE A 27 2.93 -6.83 10.72
N ASP A 28 3.80 -6.12 11.44
CA ASP A 28 5.20 -6.48 11.61
C ASP A 28 5.30 -7.37 12.85
N ASP A 29 5.32 -8.68 12.64
CA ASP A 29 5.49 -9.65 13.72
C ASP A 29 6.73 -10.49 13.42
N PRO A 30 7.80 -10.40 14.25
CA PRO A 30 9.05 -11.12 14.00
C PRO A 30 8.91 -12.65 14.10
N LYS A 31 7.77 -13.17 14.60
CA LYS A 31 7.48 -14.61 14.63
C LYS A 31 6.69 -15.07 13.40
N ARG A 32 6.14 -14.16 12.59
CA ARG A 32 5.46 -14.50 11.33
C ARG A 32 6.44 -14.45 10.16
N LYS A 33 6.40 -15.50 9.32
CA LYS A 33 7.15 -15.55 8.06
C LYS A 33 6.73 -14.47 7.04
N HIS A 34 5.54 -13.88 7.20
CA HIS A 34 5.00 -12.91 6.25
C HIS A 34 4.32 -11.74 6.98
N PRO A 35 4.59 -10.49 6.57
CA PRO A 35 3.87 -9.32 7.05
C PRO A 35 2.38 -9.45 6.66
N GLY A 36 1.50 -8.92 7.51
CA GLY A 36 0.06 -8.91 7.26
C GLY A 36 -0.39 -7.56 6.74
N PHE A 37 -0.11 -7.22 5.48
CA PHE A 37 -0.56 -5.95 4.89
C PHE A 37 -2.04 -5.99 4.49
N THR A 38 -2.80 -4.99 4.94
CA THR A 38 -4.21 -4.80 4.58
C THR A 38 -4.48 -3.31 4.37
N VAL A 39 -5.23 -2.95 3.33
CA VAL A 39 -5.65 -1.56 3.13
C VAL A 39 -7.04 -1.39 3.71
N ASP A 40 -7.17 -0.56 4.74
CA ASP A 40 -8.43 -0.30 5.44
C ASP A 40 -9.26 0.77 4.72
N HIS A 41 -8.59 1.83 4.25
CA HIS A 41 -9.25 2.96 3.59
C HIS A 41 -8.50 3.39 2.33
N LEU A 42 -9.24 3.62 1.25
CA LEU A 42 -8.70 4.18 0.01
C LEU A 42 -9.30 5.55 -0.27
N PRO A 43 -8.50 6.46 -0.86
CA PRO A 43 -9.01 7.75 -1.29
C PRO A 43 -9.95 7.58 -2.48
N ARG A 44 -10.82 8.58 -2.68
CA ARG A 44 -11.75 8.60 -3.80
C ARG A 44 -10.99 8.55 -5.14
N GLY A 45 -11.51 7.73 -6.05
CA GLY A 45 -10.88 7.53 -7.36
C GLY A 45 -9.73 6.52 -7.37
N LEU A 46 -9.44 5.86 -6.24
CA LEU A 46 -8.49 4.75 -6.15
C LEU A 46 -9.19 3.52 -5.58
N PHE A 47 -8.86 2.35 -6.12
CA PHE A 47 -9.51 1.08 -5.81
C PHE A 47 -8.46 -0.03 -5.65
N ILE A 48 -8.68 -0.97 -4.73
CA ILE A 48 -7.84 -2.16 -4.63
C ILE A 48 -8.13 -3.05 -5.83
N GLN A 49 -7.16 -3.24 -6.70
CA GLN A 49 -7.27 -4.18 -7.80
C GLN A 49 -6.83 -5.59 -7.37
N ARG A 50 -5.80 -5.67 -6.54
CA ARG A 50 -5.28 -6.91 -5.97
C ARG A 50 -4.79 -6.64 -4.55
N ALA A 51 -5.50 -7.17 -3.56
CA ALA A 51 -5.03 -7.19 -2.19
C ALA A 51 -3.91 -8.23 -2.07
N SER A 52 -2.87 -7.92 -1.31
CA SER A 52 -1.79 -8.86 -1.01
C SER A 52 -1.22 -8.57 0.36
N ASN A 53 -0.58 -9.59 0.94
CA ASN A 53 0.02 -9.50 2.27
C ASN A 53 1.29 -8.63 2.30
N HIS A 54 1.80 -8.22 1.14
CA HIS A 54 2.95 -7.32 1.03
C HIS A 54 2.54 -6.01 0.35
N GLN A 55 3.03 -4.89 0.88
CA GLN A 55 2.79 -3.54 0.34
C GLN A 55 3.20 -3.39 -1.12
N GLU A 56 4.30 -4.04 -1.52
CA GLU A 56 4.85 -3.98 -2.88
C GLU A 56 4.03 -4.75 -3.92
N THR A 57 3.34 -5.81 -3.49
CA THR A 57 2.52 -6.66 -4.37
C THR A 57 1.06 -6.24 -4.38
N CYS A 58 0.64 -5.39 -3.44
CA CYS A 58 -0.70 -4.83 -3.44
C CYS A 58 -0.86 -3.85 -4.60
N VAL A 59 -1.80 -4.14 -5.50
CA VAL A 59 -2.03 -3.34 -6.72
C VAL A 59 -3.24 -2.45 -6.54
N ILE A 60 -3.04 -1.16 -6.75
CA ILE A 60 -4.05 -0.12 -6.74
C ILE A 60 -4.40 0.26 -8.18
N LYS A 61 -5.68 0.42 -8.45
CA LYS A 61 -6.20 0.91 -9.72
C LYS A 61 -6.83 2.28 -9.50
N CYS A 62 -6.40 3.25 -10.28
CA CYS A 62 -7.05 4.55 -10.34
C CYS A 62 -8.28 4.51 -11.26
N GLU A 63 -9.23 5.41 -11.01
CA GLU A 63 -10.41 5.64 -11.84
C GLU A 63 -10.05 5.93 -13.31
N CYS A 64 -8.88 6.54 -13.56
CA CYS A 64 -8.38 6.77 -14.91
C CYS A 64 -7.95 5.48 -15.65
N GLY A 65 -8.02 4.33 -14.99
CA GLY A 65 -7.65 3.02 -15.53
C GLY A 65 -6.22 2.59 -15.25
N ARG A 66 -5.35 3.49 -14.75
CA ARG A 66 -3.95 3.17 -14.45
C ARG A 66 -3.84 2.29 -13.21
N LYS A 67 -3.02 1.25 -13.30
CA LYS A 67 -2.68 0.33 -12.19
C LYS A 67 -1.26 0.60 -11.73
N PHE A 68 -1.04 0.68 -10.42
CA PHE A 68 0.28 0.90 -9.82
C PHE A 68 0.35 0.23 -8.43
N PRO A 69 1.54 -0.14 -7.95
CA PRO A 69 1.69 -0.76 -6.63
C PRO A 69 1.42 0.25 -5.51
N PHE A 70 0.92 -0.22 -4.36
CA PHE A 70 0.65 0.63 -3.19
C PHE A 70 1.94 1.27 -2.63
N ARG A 71 3.01 0.48 -2.54
CA ARG A 71 4.36 0.98 -2.24
C ARG A 71 5.26 0.76 -3.45
N SER A 72 5.96 1.82 -3.88
CA SER A 72 6.96 1.73 -4.93
C SER A 72 8.13 0.85 -4.47
N LEU A 73 8.63 -0.01 -5.35
CA LEU A 73 9.84 -0.84 -5.10
C LEU A 73 11.03 0.02 -4.64
N ALA A 74 11.15 1.25 -5.13
CA ALA A 74 12.18 2.21 -4.72
C ALA A 74 12.09 2.58 -3.23
N GLU A 75 10.88 2.75 -2.68
CA GLU A 75 10.69 2.99 -1.25
C GLU A 75 10.85 1.72 -0.42
N ALA A 76 10.55 0.54 -0.98
CA ALA A 76 10.77 -0.74 -0.31
C ALA A 76 12.27 -1.05 -0.14
N ALA A 77 13.09 -0.69 -1.13
CA ALA A 77 14.54 -0.86 -1.07
C ALA A 77 15.22 0.06 -0.03
N ALA A 78 14.64 1.23 0.26
CA ALA A 78 15.21 2.21 1.20
C ALA A 78 15.07 1.85 2.70
N GLY A 79 14.40 0.72 3.02
CA GLY A 79 14.25 0.23 4.41
C GLY A 79 15.20 -0.92 4.78
N ARG A 80 16.29 -1.09 4.02
CA ARG A 80 17.24 -2.20 4.18
C ARG A 80 18.67 -1.65 4.24
N ASP A 81 18.95 -0.84 5.26
CA ASP A 81 20.31 -0.52 5.72
C ASP A 81 20.45 -0.99 7.17
#